data_AF-A0A655CXN1-F1
#
_entry.id   AF-A0A655CXN1-F1
#
_cell.length_a   1.000
_cell.length_b   1.000
_cell.length_c   1.000
_cell.angle_alpha   90.00
_cell.angle_beta   90.00
_cell.angle_gamma   90.00
#
_symmetry.space_group_name_H-M   'P 1'
#
loop_
_entity.id
_entity.type
_entity.pdbx_description
1 polymer ?
#
loop_
_entity_poly.entity_id
_entity_poly.type
_entity_poly.pdbx_seq_one_letter_code
_entity_poly.pdbx_strand_id
1 'polypeptide(L)'
;MLGLAQGYLEPLQRAEVDTLVLGCTHYPLLSGLIQLAMGENVTLVSSAEETAKEVVRVLTEIDLLRPHDAPPATRIFEATGDPEAFTKLAARFLGPVLGGVQPVHPSRIH
;
A
#
# COMPACT_ATOMS: atom_id res chain seq x y z
N MET A 1 -20.55 -0.34 6.43
CA MET A 1 -19.44 -0.45 5.44
C MET A 1 -19.67 -1.59 4.44
N LEU A 2 -20.00 -2.80 4.89
CA LEU A 2 -20.21 -3.95 4.00
C LEU A 2 -21.28 -3.68 2.92
N GLY A 3 -22.43 -3.12 3.28
CA GLY A 3 -23.48 -2.79 2.30
C GLY A 3 -23.08 -1.75 1.24
N LEU A 4 -22.16 -0.84 1.55
CA LEU A 4 -21.63 0.11 0.57
C LEU A 4 -20.66 -0.57 -0.41
N ALA A 5 -19.76 -1.41 0.11
CA ALA A 5 -18.85 -2.20 -0.70
C ALA A 5 -19.62 -3.18 -1.60
N GLN A 6 -20.63 -3.85 -1.07
CA GLN A 6 -21.51 -4.73 -1.85
C GLN A 6 -22.18 -3.98 -3.00
N GLY A 7 -22.72 -2.78 -2.77
CA GLY A 7 -23.31 -1.97 -3.83
C GLY A 7 -22.32 -1.58 -4.94
N TYR A 8 -21.07 -1.25 -4.59
CA TYR A 8 -20.05 -0.94 -5.59
C TYR A 8 -19.49 -2.18 -6.32
N LEU A 9 -19.49 -3.33 -5.65
CA LEU A 9 -18.92 -4.58 -6.18
C LEU A 9 -19.96 -5.43 -6.92
N GLU A 10 -21.26 -5.20 -6.73
CA GLU A 10 -22.34 -5.93 -7.40
C GLU A 10 -22.18 -6.00 -8.92
N PRO A 11 -21.82 -4.91 -9.66
CA PRO A 11 -21.61 -5.02 -11.10
C PRO A 11 -20.49 -5.99 -11.48
N LEU A 12 -19.45 -6.11 -10.64
CA LEU A 12 -18.32 -7.01 -10.86
C LEU A 12 -18.69 -8.46 -10.53
N GLN A 13 -19.48 -8.67 -9.48
CA GLN A 13 -20.05 -9.98 -9.15
C GLN A 13 -20.94 -10.50 -10.28
N ARG A 14 -21.82 -9.65 -10.82
CA ARG A 14 -22.70 -9.99 -11.96
C ARG A 14 -21.92 -10.25 -13.24
N ALA A 15 -20.72 -9.70 -13.37
CA ALA A 15 -19.81 -9.97 -14.47
C ALA A 15 -18.98 -11.25 -14.27
N GLU A 16 -19.17 -11.95 -13.14
CA GLU A 16 -18.51 -13.23 -12.82
C GLU A 16 -16.97 -13.16 -12.93
N VAL A 17 -16.38 -12.04 -12.51
CA VAL A 17 -14.92 -11.91 -12.51
C VAL A 17 -14.29 -12.88 -11.50
N ASP A 18 -13.22 -13.55 -11.90
CA ASP A 18 -12.43 -14.45 -11.04
C ASP A 18 -11.27 -13.73 -10.35
N THR A 19 -10.97 -12.50 -10.78
CA THR A 19 -9.81 -11.72 -10.34
C THR A 19 -10.18 -10.25 -10.24
N LEU A 20 -9.79 -9.60 -9.14
CA LEU A 20 -10.03 -8.19 -8.89
C LEU A 20 -8.74 -7.47 -8.48
N VAL A 21 -8.36 -6.47 -9.27
CA VAL A 21 -7.20 -5.62 -8.97
C VAL A 21 -7.59 -4.53 -7.96
N LEU A 22 -6.85 -4.46 -6.85
CA LEU A 22 -6.94 -3.40 -5.85
C LEU A 22 -6.15 -2.17 -6.34
N GLY A 23 -6.75 -1.43 -7.29
CA GLY A 23 -6.13 -0.32 -8.03
C GLY A 23 -5.98 1.00 -7.27
N CYS A 24 -6.23 1.05 -5.98
CA CYS A 24 -6.01 2.22 -5.13
C CYS A 24 -5.12 1.83 -3.95
N THR A 25 -4.17 2.69 -3.60
CA THR A 25 -3.21 2.48 -2.50
C THR A 25 -3.86 2.23 -1.13
N HIS A 26 -5.15 2.59 -0.97
CA HIS A 26 -5.90 2.40 0.26
C HIS A 26 -6.61 1.04 0.35
N TYR A 27 -6.88 0.38 -0.78
CA TYR A 27 -7.71 -0.83 -0.82
C TYR A 27 -7.09 -2.09 -0.16
N PRO A 28 -5.76 -2.25 -0.06
CA PRO A 28 -5.18 -3.34 0.73
C PRO A 28 -5.72 -3.39 2.18
N LEU A 29 -6.08 -2.23 2.76
CA LEU A 29 -6.67 -2.11 4.10
C LEU A 29 -8.09 -2.67 4.21
N LEU A 30 -8.79 -2.73 3.09
CA LEU A 30 -10.15 -3.25 2.97
C LEU A 30 -10.18 -4.64 2.34
N SER A 31 -9.02 -5.25 2.06
CA SER A 31 -8.90 -6.54 1.37
C SER A 31 -9.81 -7.61 1.97
N GLY A 32 -9.81 -7.80 3.29
CA GLY A 32 -10.70 -8.75 3.96
C GLY A 32 -12.19 -8.45 3.79
N LEU A 33 -12.58 -7.17 3.79
CA LEU A 33 -13.97 -6.76 3.57
C LEU A 33 -14.39 -6.91 2.10
N ILE A 34 -13.48 -6.58 1.17
CA ILE A 34 -13.68 -6.76 -0.27
C ILE A 34 -13.76 -8.25 -0.60
N GLN A 35 -12.91 -9.09 -0.01
CA GLN A 35 -12.94 -10.55 -0.16
C GLN A 35 -14.26 -11.12 0.35
N LEU A 36 -14.72 -10.69 1.53
CA LEU A 36 -16.01 -11.11 2.07
C LEU A 36 -17.18 -10.74 1.15
N ALA A 37 -17.10 -9.59 0.49
CA ALA A 37 -18.12 -9.18 -0.48
C ALA A 37 -18.01 -9.96 -1.80
N MET A 38 -16.81 -10.18 -2.34
CA MET A 38 -16.60 -10.85 -3.64
C MET A 38 -16.72 -12.39 -3.56
N GLY A 39 -16.53 -12.97 -2.37
CA GLY A 39 -16.46 -14.42 -2.17
C GLY A 39 -15.05 -14.98 -2.34
N GLU A 40 -14.81 -16.20 -1.85
CA GLU A 40 -13.47 -16.82 -1.83
C GLU A 40 -12.95 -17.24 -3.20
N ASN A 41 -13.83 -17.31 -4.21
CA ASN A 41 -13.46 -17.69 -5.58
C ASN A 41 -12.83 -16.54 -6.37
N VAL A 42 -12.77 -15.33 -5.82
CA VAL A 42 -12.19 -14.17 -6.48
C VAL A 42 -10.80 -13.88 -5.93
N THR A 43 -9.81 -13.90 -6.80
CA THR A 43 -8.42 -13.56 -6.46
C THR A 43 -8.26 -12.04 -6.35
N LEU A 44 -7.86 -11.54 -5.19
CA LEU A 44 -7.53 -10.13 -5.02
C LEU A 44 -6.05 -9.88 -5.32
N VAL A 45 -5.77 -8.95 -6.24
CA VAL A 45 -4.39 -8.58 -6.61
C VAL A 45 -4.07 -7.21 -6.03
N SER A 46 -3.04 -7.15 -5.17
CA SER A 46 -2.57 -5.91 -4.54
C SER A 46 -1.53 -5.22 -5.41
N SER A 47 -1.85 -4.01 -5.91
CA SER A 47 -0.90 -3.17 -6.64
C SER A 47 0.37 -2.86 -5.83
N ALA A 48 0.24 -2.73 -4.50
CA ALA A 48 1.38 -2.48 -3.61
C ALA A 48 2.36 -3.66 -3.55
N GLU A 49 1.84 -4.89 -3.52
CA GLU A 49 2.67 -6.09 -3.45
C GLU A 49 3.41 -6.34 -4.76
N GLU A 50 2.70 -6.22 -5.88
CA GLU A 50 3.29 -6.37 -7.21
C GLU A 50 4.34 -5.29 -7.47
N THR A 51 4.09 -4.05 -7.03
CA THR A 51 5.09 -2.97 -7.09
C THR A 51 6.34 -3.30 -6.25
N ALA A 52 6.18 -3.88 -5.06
CA ALA A 52 7.32 -4.24 -4.21
C ALA A 52 8.18 -5.36 -4.84
N LYS A 53 7.54 -6.38 -5.41
CA LYS A 53 8.23 -7.46 -6.15
C LYS A 53 9.00 -6.90 -7.35
N GLU A 54 8.37 -5.99 -8.09
CA GLU A 54 8.97 -5.35 -9.24
C GLU A 54 10.20 -4.50 -8.88
N VAL A 55 10.14 -3.73 -7.79
CA VAL A 55 11.29 -2.96 -7.29
C VAL A 55 12.45 -3.89 -6.95
N VAL A 56 12.20 -5.04 -6.29
CA VAL A 56 13.25 -6.02 -5.99
C VAL A 56 13.84 -6.59 -7.27
N ARG A 57 13.00 -6.97 -8.24
CA ARG A 57 13.44 -7.49 -9.54
C ARG A 57 14.35 -6.50 -10.26
N VAL A 58 13.90 -5.25 -10.42
CA VAL A 58 14.63 -4.19 -11.10
C VAL A 58 15.97 -3.92 -10.41
N LEU A 59 15.99 -3.76 -9.09
CA LEU A 59 17.24 -3.52 -8.34
C LEU A 59 18.21 -4.68 -8.41
N THR A 60 17.72 -5.92 -8.55
CA THR A 60 18.56 -7.11 -8.75
C THR A 60 19.21 -7.09 -10.14
N GLU A 61 18.44 -6.77 -11.17
CA GLU A 61 18.91 -6.77 -12.57
C GLU A 61 20.00 -5.72 -12.84
N ILE A 62 19.95 -4.61 -12.12
CA ILE A 62 20.91 -3.49 -12.26
C ILE A 62 21.98 -3.47 -11.16
N ASP A 63 22.08 -4.53 -10.36
CA ASP A 63 23.07 -4.68 -9.28
C ASP A 63 23.07 -3.51 -8.26
N LEU A 64 21.87 -3.03 -7.89
CA LEU A 64 21.66 -1.96 -6.90
C LEU A 64 21.01 -2.45 -5.60
N LEU A 65 20.95 -3.76 -5.38
CA LEU A 65 20.53 -4.28 -4.09
C LEU A 65 21.51 -3.85 -3.00
N ARG A 66 20.96 -3.42 -1.87
CA ARG A 66 21.76 -3.10 -0.69
C ARG A 66 22.41 -4.38 -0.15
N PRO A 67 23.73 -4.36 0.15
CA PRO A 67 24.40 -5.51 0.75
C PRO A 67 23.74 -5.93 2.07
N HIS A 68 23.68 -7.24 2.31
CA HIS A 68 22.99 -7.79 3.48
C HIS A 68 23.74 -7.50 4.80
N ASP A 69 25.05 -7.29 4.74
CA ASP A 69 25.92 -6.94 5.87
C ASP A 69 26.00 -5.43 6.14
N ALA A 70 25.28 -4.60 5.37
CA ALA A 70 25.20 -3.17 5.60
C ALA A 70 24.50 -2.85 6.96
N PRO A 71 24.79 -1.68 7.58
CA PRO A 71 24.10 -1.23 8.79
C PRO A 71 22.57 -1.19 8.63
N PRO A 72 21.74 -1.08 9.68
CA PRO A 72 20.29 -0.92 9.53
C PRO A 72 19.91 0.21 8.56
N ALA A 73 18.86 0.01 7.76
CA ALA A 73 18.40 1.03 6.81
C ALA A 73 17.76 2.21 7.55
N THR A 74 18.15 3.43 7.19
CA THR A 74 17.46 4.64 7.63
C THR A 74 16.19 4.83 6.78
N ARG A 75 15.07 5.10 7.44
CA ARG A 75 13.79 5.42 6.79
C ARG A 75 13.34 6.81 7.24
N ILE A 76 13.07 7.69 6.30
CA ILE A 76 12.62 9.07 6.55
C ILE A 76 11.24 9.21 5.91
N PHE A 77 10.27 9.69 6.67
CA PHE A 77 8.91 9.95 6.20
C PHE A 77 8.68 11.47 6.21
N GLU A 78 8.28 12.02 5.07
CA GLU A 78 8.04 13.46 4.91
C GLU A 78 6.59 13.71 4.49
N ALA A 79 5.98 14.76 5.03
CA ALA A 79 4.63 15.19 4.67
C ALA A 79 4.61 16.68 4.32
N THR A 80 3.83 17.03 3.28
CA THR A 80 3.58 18.44 2.90
C THR A 80 2.49 19.07 3.76
N GLY A 81 1.56 18.26 4.27
CA GLY A 81 0.55 18.66 5.24
C GLY A 81 1.05 18.54 6.68
N ASP A 82 0.12 18.46 7.63
CA ASP A 82 0.43 18.29 9.05
C ASP A 82 1.13 16.93 9.33
N PRO A 83 2.41 16.95 9.76
CA PRO A 83 3.15 15.73 10.07
C PRO A 83 2.55 14.94 11.25
N GLU A 84 1.87 15.60 12.19
CA GLU A 84 1.27 14.92 13.34
C GLU A 84 0.02 14.14 12.92
N ALA A 85 -0.87 14.76 12.13
CA ALA A 85 -2.01 14.07 11.52
C ALA A 85 -1.55 12.89 10.65
N PHE A 86 -0.50 13.07 9.83
CA PHE A 86 0.06 11.98 9.04
C PHE A 86 0.59 10.86 9.93
N THR A 87 1.36 11.17 10.98
CA THR A 87 1.91 10.17 11.91
C THR A 87 0.80 9.32 12.54
N LYS A 88 -0.27 9.96 13.03
CA LYS A 88 -1.43 9.27 13.62
C LYS A 88 -2.13 8.36 12.60
N LEU A 89 -2.30 8.83 11.37
CA LEU A 89 -2.91 8.07 10.30
C LEU A 89 -2.03 6.87 9.90
N ALA A 90 -0.75 7.12 9.65
CA ALA A 90 0.20 6.13 9.16
C ALA A 90 0.52 5.05 10.19
N ALA A 91 0.41 5.33 11.49
CA ALA A 91 0.53 4.32 12.55
C ALA A 91 -0.49 3.18 12.41
N ARG A 92 -1.65 3.46 11.79
CA ARG A 92 -2.68 2.45 11.50
C ARG A 92 -2.27 1.49 10.37
N PHE A 93 -1.26 1.86 9.58
CA PHE A 93 -0.87 1.16 8.35
C PHE A 93 0.51 0.52 8.42
N LEU A 94 1.48 1.23 9.01
CA LEU A 94 2.90 0.86 9.04
C LEU A 94 3.35 0.34 10.42
N GLY A 95 2.45 0.34 11.41
CA GLY A 95 2.75 -0.11 12.77
C GLY A 95 3.85 0.73 13.46
N PRO A 96 4.61 0.16 14.40
CA PRO A 96 5.63 0.87 15.19
C PRO A 96 6.88 1.29 14.40
N VAL A 97 6.90 1.07 13.08
CA VAL A 97 8.05 1.38 12.20
C VAL A 97 8.22 2.88 11.97
N LEU A 98 7.18 3.69 12.27
CA LEU A 98 7.25 5.14 12.15
C LEU A 98 8.02 5.75 13.32
N GLY A 99 9.26 6.18 13.06
CA GLY A 99 10.05 7.01 13.97
C GLY A 99 9.61 8.49 14.04
N GLY A 100 8.47 8.83 13.44
CA GLY A 100 7.98 10.19 13.25
C GLY A 100 7.98 10.62 11.78
N VAL A 101 7.20 11.66 11.48
CA VAL A 101 7.09 12.27 10.15
C VAL A 101 7.56 13.71 10.28
N GLN A 102 8.37 14.16 9.32
CA GLN A 102 8.87 15.53 9.29
C GLN A 102 8.20 16.35 8.18
N PRO A 103 8.06 17.68 8.33
CA PRO A 103 7.61 18.52 7.23
C PRO A 103 8.64 18.46 6.09
N VAL A 104 8.17 18.44 4.84
CA VAL A 104 9.05 18.50 3.67
C VAL A 104 9.92 19.75 3.74
N HIS A 105 11.23 19.58 3.56
CA HIS A 105 12.16 20.71 3.55
C HIS A 105 11.97 21.54 2.26
N PRO A 106 11.86 22.89 2.32
CA PRO A 106 11.59 23.72 1.15
C PRO A 106 12.58 23.55 0.00
N SER A 107 13.83 23.19 0.29
CA SER A 107 14.87 22.99 -0.72
C SER A 107 14.79 21.65 -1.49
N ARG A 108 13.81 20.78 -1.18
CA ARG A 108 13.59 19.49 -1.84
C ARG A 108 12.37 19.49 -2.79
N ILE A 109 11.74 20.65 -3.00
CA ILE A 109 10.54 20.80 -3.84
C ILE A 109 10.91 21.24 -5.28
N HIS A 110 12.16 21.05 -5.70
CA HIS A 110 12.66 21.47 -7.02
C HIS A 110 13.38 20.34 -7.73
#